data_AF-A0A936SL81-F1
#
_entry.id   AF-A0A936SL81-F1
#
_cell.length_a   1.000
_cell.length_b   1.000
_cell.length_c   1.000
_cell.angle_alpha   90.00
_cell.angle_beta   90.00
_cell.angle_gamma   90.00
#
_symmetry.space_group_name_H-M   'P 1'
#
loop_
_entity.id
_entity.type
_entity.pdbx_description
1 polymer ?
#
loop_
_entity_poly.entity_id
_entity_poly.type
_entity_poly.pdbx_seq_one_letter_code
_entity_poly.pdbx_strand_id
1 'polypeptide(L)'
;MAHILVVGSGVVGQATGKGFAKKGHQIGYVDINPHTIATLRAAGLAAMPVTEVDWTAYDVVLLAVPTPSVDGKIVLDYIEAAALDVGRGLASAPQFVSVVVRSTVPPTTTEQRITPILERAAGKRAGHDFGVAMNP
;
A
#
# COMPACT_ATOMS: atom_id res chain seq x y z
N MET A 1 -9.19 12.80 -11.55
CA MET A 1 -7.76 12.59 -11.24
C MET A 1 -7.71 12.11 -9.81
N ALA A 2 -6.99 11.03 -9.51
CA ALA A 2 -6.90 10.48 -8.15
C ALA A 2 -5.45 10.49 -7.67
N HIS A 3 -5.25 10.54 -6.37
CA HIS A 3 -3.96 10.43 -5.71
C HIS A 3 -3.78 9.00 -5.18
N ILE A 4 -2.74 8.34 -5.67
CA ILE A 4 -2.49 6.91 -5.42
C ILE A 4 -1.17 6.77 -4.68
N LEU A 5 -1.21 6.16 -3.50
CA LEU A 5 -0.03 5.77 -2.75
C LEU A 5 0.33 4.31 -3.09
N VAL A 6 1.58 4.06 -3.44
CA VAL A 6 2.10 2.71 -3.66
C VAL A 6 3.00 2.33 -2.51
N VAL A 7 2.60 1.35 -1.70
CA VAL A 7 3.38 0.82 -0.58
C VAL A 7 4.12 -0.44 -1.04
N GLY A 8 5.45 -0.35 -1.08
CA GLY A 8 6.31 -1.34 -1.72
C GLY A 8 6.69 -0.88 -3.13
N SER A 9 7.90 -0.34 -3.27
CA SER A 9 8.37 0.34 -4.47
C SER A 9 9.39 -0.49 -5.26
N GLY A 10 9.18 -1.81 -5.28
CA GLY A 10 9.90 -2.74 -6.16
C GLY A 10 9.41 -2.70 -7.60
N VAL A 11 9.70 -3.76 -8.37
CA VAL A 11 9.37 -3.85 -9.80
C VAL A 11 7.87 -3.66 -10.06
N VAL A 12 7.01 -4.40 -9.32
CA VAL A 12 5.55 -4.33 -9.48
C VAL A 12 5.02 -2.95 -9.08
N GLY A 13 5.37 -2.48 -7.87
CA GLY A 13 4.89 -1.18 -7.38
C GLY A 13 5.27 -0.02 -8.30
N GLN A 14 6.53 0.03 -8.76
CA GLN A 14 6.96 1.05 -9.71
C GLN A 14 6.23 0.95 -11.05
N ALA A 15 6.09 -0.25 -11.62
CA ALA A 15 5.39 -0.44 -12.89
C ALA A 15 3.92 -0.01 -12.80
N THR A 16 3.22 -0.42 -11.74
CA THR A 16 1.83 -0.04 -11.48
C THR A 16 1.69 1.47 -11.31
N GLY A 17 2.50 2.10 -10.44
CA GLY A 17 2.47 3.54 -10.23
C GLY A 17 2.75 4.32 -11.52
N LYS A 18 3.79 3.95 -12.29
CA LYS A 18 4.09 4.59 -13.59
C LYS A 18 2.96 4.41 -14.60
N GLY A 19 2.28 3.26 -14.57
CA GLY A 19 1.10 3.00 -15.38
C GLY A 19 -0.04 3.99 -15.09
N PHE A 20 -0.36 4.19 -13.81
CA PHE A 20 -1.37 5.17 -13.39
C PHE A 20 -0.92 6.62 -13.65
N ALA A 21 0.36 6.95 -13.46
CA ALA A 21 0.89 8.27 -13.79
C ALA A 21 0.68 8.61 -15.28
N LYS A 22 0.91 7.66 -16.19
CA LYS A 22 0.64 7.81 -17.62
C LYS A 22 -0.84 8.05 -17.96
N LYS A 23 -1.75 7.69 -17.04
CA LYS A 23 -3.19 7.95 -17.15
C LYS A 23 -3.61 9.25 -16.44
N GLY A 24 -2.65 10.03 -15.97
CA GLY A 24 -2.87 11.34 -15.36
C GLY A 24 -3.14 11.32 -13.86
N HIS A 25 -2.89 10.22 -13.16
CA HIS A 25 -3.00 10.16 -11.69
C HIS A 25 -1.72 10.67 -11.01
N GLN A 26 -1.86 11.20 -9.80
CA GLN A 26 -0.71 11.58 -8.97
C GLN A 26 -0.28 10.38 -8.13
N ILE A 27 1.03 10.12 -8.08
CA ILE A 27 1.58 8.90 -7.46
C ILE A 27 2.57 9.27 -6.36
N GLY A 28 2.32 8.74 -5.16
CA GLY A 28 3.28 8.66 -4.08
C GLY A 28 3.85 7.25 -3.97
N TYR A 29 5.12 7.11 -3.61
CA TYR A 29 5.81 5.85 -3.40
C TYR A 29 6.28 5.74 -1.96
N VAL A 30 6.03 4.60 -1.33
CA VAL A 30 6.52 4.25 0.00
C VAL A 30 7.39 3.01 -0.09
N ASP A 31 8.54 3.05 0.58
CA ASP A 31 9.42 1.91 0.72
C ASP A 31 10.15 1.98 2.07
N ILE A 32 10.59 0.83 2.59
CA ILE A 32 11.43 0.77 3.79
C ILE A 32 12.91 0.94 3.45
N ASN A 33 13.28 0.70 2.19
CA ASN A 33 14.67 0.79 1.76
C ASN A 33 15.03 2.24 1.38
N PRO A 34 15.91 2.91 2.15
CA PRO A 34 16.30 4.29 1.88
C PRO A 34 16.99 4.45 0.52
N HIS A 35 17.67 3.42 0.02
CA HIS A 35 18.28 3.45 -1.32
C HIS A 35 17.22 3.49 -2.42
N THR A 36 16.14 2.71 -2.29
CA THR A 36 15.00 2.74 -3.21
C THR A 36 14.35 4.13 -3.22
N ILE A 37 14.09 4.69 -2.03
CA ILE A 37 13.53 6.05 -1.89
C ILE A 37 14.43 7.09 -2.56
N ALA A 38 15.73 7.08 -2.27
CA ALA A 38 16.68 8.03 -2.84
C ALA A 38 16.74 7.94 -4.37
N THR A 39 16.73 6.72 -4.92
CA THR A 39 16.72 6.48 -6.36
C THR A 39 15.46 7.04 -7.03
N LEU A 40 14.29 6.84 -6.43
CA LEU A 40 13.03 7.37 -6.94
C LEU A 40 12.97 8.90 -6.85
N ARG A 41 13.42 9.48 -5.74
CA ARG A 41 13.53 10.94 -5.57
C ARG A 41 14.46 11.56 -6.62
N ALA A 42 15.62 10.94 -6.89
CA ALA A 42 16.55 11.38 -7.92
C ALA A 42 15.95 11.31 -9.34
N ALA A 43 14.99 10.40 -9.56
CA ALA A 43 14.21 10.32 -10.80
C ALA A 43 13.03 11.31 -10.85
N GLY A 44 12.91 12.22 -9.87
CA GLY A 44 11.84 13.22 -9.80
C GLY A 44 10.49 12.68 -9.32
N LEU A 45 10.47 11.48 -8.72
CA LEU A 45 9.25 10.86 -8.20
C LEU A 45 9.06 11.18 -6.71
N ALA A 46 7.80 11.38 -6.30
CA ALA A 46 7.44 11.53 -4.89
C ALA A 46 7.58 10.18 -4.16
N ALA A 47 8.71 9.97 -3.48
CA ALA A 47 8.97 8.78 -2.68
C ALA A 47 9.31 9.16 -1.24
N MET A 48 8.91 8.34 -0.26
CA MET A 48 9.08 8.64 1.16
C MET A 48 9.07 7.37 2.03
N PRO A 49 9.66 7.38 3.23
CA PRO A 49 9.35 6.37 4.24
C PRO A 49 7.91 6.57 4.74
N VAL A 50 7.33 5.52 5.33
CA VAL A 50 5.93 5.55 5.77
C VAL A 50 5.63 6.61 6.84
N THR A 51 6.63 7.00 7.62
CA THR A 51 6.55 8.04 8.67
C THR A 51 6.38 9.45 8.11
N GLU A 52 6.66 9.67 6.83
CA GLU A 52 6.57 10.97 6.16
C GLU A 52 5.29 11.11 5.32
N VAL A 53 4.43 10.08 5.30
CA VAL A 53 3.21 10.09 4.47
C VAL A 53 2.16 11.02 5.07
N ASP A 54 1.69 11.97 4.27
CA ASP A 54 0.43 12.67 4.52
C ASP A 54 -0.75 11.81 4.05
N TRP A 55 -1.35 11.09 4.98
CA TRP A 55 -2.46 10.17 4.71
C TRP A 55 -3.75 10.86 4.29
N THR A 56 -3.86 12.18 4.47
CA THR A 56 -5.03 12.95 4.03
C THR A 56 -5.02 13.25 2.53
N ALA A 57 -3.86 13.05 1.87
CA ALA A 57 -3.64 13.40 0.48
C ALA A 57 -3.95 12.29 -0.54
N TYR A 58 -4.39 11.11 -0.10
CA TYR A 58 -4.54 9.93 -0.97
C TYR A 58 -5.96 9.36 -0.97
N ASP A 59 -6.40 8.94 -2.15
CA ASP A 59 -7.71 8.30 -2.38
C ASP A 59 -7.58 6.76 -2.42
N VAL A 60 -6.42 6.27 -2.87
CA VAL A 60 -6.15 4.85 -3.09
C VAL A 60 -4.77 4.50 -2.55
N VAL A 61 -4.66 3.36 -1.86
CA VAL A 61 -3.39 2.79 -1.38
C VAL A 61 -3.21 1.40 -1.98
N LEU A 62 -2.13 1.19 -2.73
CA LEU A 62 -1.78 -0.09 -3.33
C LEU A 62 -0.72 -0.79 -2.47
N LEU A 63 -1.04 -1.95 -1.92
CA LEU A 63 -0.08 -2.82 -1.20
C LEU A 63 0.64 -3.72 -2.22
N ALA A 64 1.88 -3.37 -2.56
CA ALA A 64 2.72 -4.03 -3.56
C ALA A 64 4.10 -4.44 -2.97
N VAL A 65 4.09 -4.91 -1.73
CA VAL A 65 5.27 -5.42 -1.01
C VAL A 65 5.60 -6.87 -1.39
N PRO A 66 6.84 -7.34 -1.23
CA PRO A 66 7.19 -8.72 -1.51
C PRO A 66 6.47 -9.70 -0.57
N THR A 67 6.08 -10.84 -1.12
CA THR A 67 5.50 -11.98 -0.39
C THR A 67 6.30 -13.24 -0.73
N PRO A 68 7.55 -13.34 -0.24
CA PRO A 68 8.45 -14.41 -0.65
C PRO A 68 7.95 -15.78 -0.18
N SER A 69 8.29 -16.83 -0.92
CA SER A 69 8.03 -18.21 -0.50
C SER A 69 9.26 -18.81 0.18
N VAL A 70 9.09 -19.34 1.39
CA VAL A 70 10.10 -20.09 2.13
C VAL A 70 9.53 -21.49 2.38
N ASP A 71 10.26 -22.53 1.97
CA ASP A 71 9.82 -23.94 2.08
C ASP A 71 8.41 -24.20 1.51
N GLY A 72 8.10 -23.58 0.37
CA GLY A 72 6.82 -23.73 -0.32
C GLY A 72 5.65 -22.96 0.31
N LYS A 73 5.89 -22.15 1.35
CA LYS A 73 4.88 -21.32 2.01
C LYS A 73 5.16 -19.84 1.81
N ILE A 74 4.11 -19.09 1.50
CA ILE A 74 4.20 -17.63 1.40
C ILE A 74 4.39 -17.04 2.80
N VAL A 75 5.43 -16.23 2.97
CA VAL A 75 5.69 -15.43 4.16
C VAL A 75 4.86 -14.15 4.07
N LEU A 76 3.99 -13.91 5.06
CA LEU A 76 3.04 -12.79 5.07
C LEU A 76 3.54 -11.58 5.87
N ASP A 77 4.60 -11.72 6.65
CA ASP A 77 5.10 -10.71 7.59
C ASP A 77 5.25 -9.32 6.96
N TYR A 78 5.76 -9.27 5.72
CA TYR A 78 5.96 -8.03 4.97
C TYR A 78 4.63 -7.32 4.65
N ILE A 79 3.61 -8.05 4.22
CA ILE A 79 2.30 -7.48 3.89
C ILE A 79 1.48 -7.19 5.14
N GLU A 80 1.65 -7.97 6.21
CA GLU A 80 1.04 -7.69 7.51
C GLU A 80 1.61 -6.42 8.14
N ALA A 81 2.93 -6.21 8.07
CA ALA A 81 3.57 -4.97 8.51
C ALA A 81 3.10 -3.77 7.68
N ALA A 82 3.05 -3.90 6.35
CA ALA A 82 2.55 -2.84 5.47
C ALA A 82 1.07 -2.52 5.75
N ALA A 83 0.24 -3.54 5.99
CA ALA A 83 -1.16 -3.36 6.37
C ALA A 83 -1.30 -2.66 7.73
N LEU A 84 -0.43 -2.97 8.69
CA LEU A 84 -0.43 -2.31 10.00
C LEU A 84 -0.12 -0.81 9.85
N ASP A 85 0.89 -0.45 9.07
CA ASP A 85 1.25 0.95 8.85
C ASP A 85 0.18 1.71 8.07
N VAL A 86 -0.40 1.09 7.04
CA VAL A 86 -1.55 1.66 6.32
C VAL A 86 -2.74 1.84 7.24
N GLY A 87 -3.05 0.86 8.09
CA GLY A 87 -4.14 0.99 9.06
C GLY A 87 -3.95 2.16 10.02
N ARG A 88 -2.73 2.36 10.55
CA ARG A 88 -2.41 3.54 11.37
C ARG A 88 -2.59 4.84 10.59
N GLY A 89 -2.19 4.86 9.33
CA GLY A 89 -2.42 5.98 8.42
C GLY A 89 -3.91 6.30 8.24
N LEU A 90 -4.72 5.27 7.98
CA LEU A 90 -6.17 5.39 7.83
C LEU A 90 -6.86 5.96 9.07
N ALA A 91 -6.34 5.74 10.28
CA ALA A 91 -6.89 6.34 11.50
C ALA A 91 -6.91 7.88 11.42
N SER A 92 -5.92 8.47 10.74
CA SER A 92 -5.77 9.92 10.57
C SER A 92 -6.45 10.49 9.32
N ALA A 93 -6.83 9.64 8.36
CA ALA A 93 -7.46 10.07 7.11
C ALA A 93 -8.97 10.32 7.32
N PRO A 94 -9.49 11.56 7.18
CA PRO A 94 -10.93 11.83 7.29
C PRO A 94 -11.72 11.34 6.07
N GLN A 95 -11.08 11.21 4.91
CA GLN A 95 -11.70 10.80 3.66
C GLN A 95 -11.79 9.27 3.52
N PHE A 96 -12.66 8.81 2.62
CA PHE A 96 -12.76 7.40 2.27
C PHE A 96 -11.57 7.00 1.39
N VAL A 97 -10.78 6.03 1.85
CA VAL A 97 -9.59 5.53 1.13
C VAL A 97 -9.83 4.09 0.69
N SER A 98 -9.47 3.75 -0.55
CA SER A 98 -9.50 2.37 -1.02
C SER A 98 -8.14 1.70 -0.88
N VAL A 99 -8.02 0.70 -0.02
CA VAL A 99 -6.81 -0.13 0.11
C VAL A 99 -6.92 -1.35 -0.82
N VAL A 100 -5.96 -1.50 -1.72
CA VAL A 100 -5.96 -2.57 -2.73
C VAL A 100 -4.72 -3.43 -2.54
N VAL A 101 -4.94 -4.71 -2.22
CA VAL A 101 -3.88 -5.71 -2.21
C VAL A 101 -3.50 -6.05 -3.64
N ARG A 102 -2.25 -5.76 -4.02
CA ARG A 102 -1.64 -6.15 -5.31
C ARG A 102 -0.66 -7.31 -5.15
N SER A 103 -0.01 -7.42 -3.99
CA SER A 103 0.91 -8.51 -3.68
C SER A 103 0.24 -9.88 -3.82
N THR A 104 0.97 -10.86 -4.34
CA THR A 104 0.48 -12.24 -4.43
C THR A 104 0.34 -12.83 -3.03
N VAL A 105 -0.89 -13.20 -2.66
CA VAL A 105 -1.20 -13.80 -1.36
C VAL A 105 -2.05 -15.06 -1.58
N PRO A 106 -2.02 -16.04 -0.65
CA PRO A 106 -2.94 -17.16 -0.68
C PRO A 106 -4.41 -16.70 -0.68
N PRO A 107 -5.34 -17.51 -1.21
CA PRO A 107 -6.76 -17.27 -1.02
C PRO A 107 -7.10 -17.02 0.46
N THR A 108 -8.15 -16.24 0.67
CA THR A 108 -8.63 -15.79 1.98
C THR A 108 -7.73 -14.83 2.78
N THR A 109 -6.50 -14.60 2.35
CA THR A 109 -5.55 -13.74 3.08
C THR A 109 -6.05 -12.31 3.21
N THR A 110 -6.64 -11.75 2.16
CA THR A 110 -7.12 -10.36 2.17
C THR A 110 -8.20 -10.19 3.24
N GLU A 111 -9.24 -11.02 3.25
CA GLU A 111 -10.37 -10.89 4.17
C GLU A 111 -10.11 -11.43 5.58
N GLN A 112 -9.27 -12.47 5.75
CA GLN A 112 -9.03 -13.11 7.05
C GLN A 112 -7.79 -12.59 7.77
N ARG A 113 -6.85 -11.92 7.08
CA ARG A 113 -5.60 -11.43 7.67
C ARG A 113 -5.40 -9.94 7.48
N ILE A 114 -5.46 -9.45 6.24
CA ILE A 114 -5.15 -8.05 5.93
C ILE A 114 -6.25 -7.10 6.42
N THR A 115 -7.52 -7.38 6.11
CA THR A 115 -8.65 -6.56 6.55
C THR A 115 -8.70 -6.42 8.09
N PRO A 116 -8.59 -7.50 8.89
CA PRO A 116 -8.58 -7.37 10.35
C PRO A 116 -7.38 -6.60 10.92
N ILE A 117 -6.24 -6.55 10.22
CA ILE A 117 -5.10 -5.71 10.63
C ILE A 117 -5.42 -4.24 10.36
N LEU A 118 -5.93 -3.93 9.16
CA LEU A 118 -6.32 -2.58 8.77
C LEU A 118 -7.38 -2.01 9.73
N GLU A 119 -8.46 -2.76 9.98
CA GLU A 119 -9.56 -2.32 10.85
C GLU A 119 -9.10 -2.04 12.28
N ARG A 120 -8.33 -2.96 12.88
CA ARG A 120 -7.82 -2.81 14.25
C ARG A 120 -6.88 -1.61 14.38
N ALA A 121 -5.98 -1.43 13.44
CA ALA A 121 -5.01 -0.34 13.48
C ALA A 121 -5.64 1.02 13.15
N ALA A 122 -6.66 1.05 12.29
CA ALA A 122 -7.39 2.25 11.91
C ALA A 122 -8.44 2.68 12.94
N GLY A 123 -8.92 1.76 13.77
CA GLY A 123 -10.12 1.99 14.60
C GLY A 123 -11.37 2.23 13.74
N LYS A 124 -11.42 1.61 12.54
CA LYS A 124 -12.43 1.83 11.49
C LYS A 124 -12.91 0.49 10.93
N ARG A 125 -14.02 0.52 10.19
CA ARG A 125 -14.64 -0.67 9.59
C ARG A 125 -14.52 -0.68 8.07
N ALA A 126 -14.02 -1.77 7.52
CA ALA A 126 -13.91 -1.98 6.09
C ALA A 126 -15.31 -2.09 5.45
N GLY A 127 -15.44 -1.55 4.24
CA GLY A 127 -16.71 -1.47 3.50
C GLY A 127 -17.65 -0.36 3.98
N HIS A 128 -17.32 0.35 5.07
CA HIS A 128 -18.07 1.51 5.55
C HIS A 128 -17.19 2.76 5.61
N ASP A 129 -16.06 2.69 6.32
CA ASP A 129 -15.18 3.83 6.55
C ASP A 129 -14.01 3.88 5.56
N PHE A 130 -13.63 2.73 5.00
CA PHE A 130 -12.62 2.59 3.96
C PHE A 130 -12.91 1.35 3.09
N GLY A 131 -12.36 1.31 1.88
CA GLY A 131 -12.52 0.20 0.94
C GLY A 131 -11.38 -0.80 1.07
N VAL A 132 -11.67 -2.09 0.86
CA VAL A 132 -10.64 -3.13 0.69
C VAL A 132 -10.93 -3.93 -0.57
N ALA A 133 -9.91 -4.13 -1.40
CA ALA A 133 -10.00 -4.97 -2.60
C ALA A 133 -8.72 -5.79 -2.80
N MET A 134 -8.84 -6.86 -3.60
CA MET A 134 -7.71 -7.62 -4.13
C MET A 134 -7.65 -7.42 -5.65
N ASN A 135 -6.48 -7.08 -6.17
CA ASN A 135 -6.23 -6.92 -7.59
C ASN A 135 -4.85 -7.53 -7.91
N PRO A 136 -4.77 -8.82 -8.27
CA PRO A 136 -3.50 -9.45 -8.63
C PRO A 136 -2.83 -8.77 -9.84
#